data_AF-A0A0B8T545-F1
#
_entry.id   AF-A0A0B8T545-F1
#
_cell.length_a   1.000
_cell.length_b   1.000
_cell.length_c   1.000
_cell.angle_alpha   90.00
_cell.angle_beta   90.00
_cell.angle_gamma   90.00
#
_symmetry.space_group_name_H-M   'P 1'
#
loop_
_entity.id
_entity.type
_entity.pdbx_description
1 polymer ?
#
loop_
_entity_poly.entity_id
_entity_poly.type
_entity_poly.pdbx_seq_one_letter_code
_entity_poly.pdbx_strand_id
1 'polypeptide(L)'
;MDIDLRMDRYDFHYQFRENPQEFDWSFHPERIIIKNEALRTGDSELYQRYLKVAFPHRMEAEISAFNLTAERLQHLPGDDAFKLLRGLEVNILRSDIHWEEDDAIFTAKIIPDLDISFLVGDADDEQLILNYVYPSWITNRKSLWLDLSELQ
;
A
#
# COMPACT_ATOMS: atom_id res chain seq x y z
N MET A 1 -6.00 -1.91 13.07
CA MET A 1 -6.12 -0.68 13.90
C MET A 1 -7.33 0.11 13.40
N ASP A 2 -7.98 0.91 14.25
CA ASP A 2 -9.09 1.77 13.82
C ASP A 2 -8.63 2.85 12.82
N ILE A 3 -9.43 3.13 11.79
CA ILE A 3 -9.05 4.05 10.71
C ILE A 3 -8.85 5.49 11.21
N ASP A 4 -9.68 5.95 12.16
CA ASP A 4 -9.57 7.32 12.68
C ASP A 4 -8.28 7.47 13.49
N LEU A 5 -7.94 6.46 14.31
CA LEU A 5 -6.68 6.44 15.05
C LEU A 5 -5.46 6.40 14.11
N ARG A 6 -5.53 5.65 13.01
CA ARG A 6 -4.47 5.65 11.99
C ARG A 6 -4.33 7.03 11.37
N MET A 7 -5.45 7.65 10.99
CA MET A 7 -5.48 8.96 10.37
C MET A 7 -4.83 10.00 11.27
N ASP A 8 -5.16 10.01 12.56
CA ASP A 8 -4.57 10.94 13.52
C ASP A 8 -3.06 10.71 13.73
N ARG A 9 -2.62 9.45 13.79
CA ARG A 9 -1.19 9.14 13.91
C ARG A 9 -0.41 9.61 12.66
N TYR A 10 -0.95 9.37 11.47
CA TYR A 10 -0.26 9.72 10.22
C TYR A 10 -0.32 11.23 9.98
N ASP A 11 -1.42 11.89 10.36
CA ASP A 11 -1.55 13.34 10.29
C ASP A 11 -0.62 14.02 11.29
N PHE A 12 -0.41 13.46 12.49
CA PHE A 12 0.60 13.96 13.42
C PHE A 12 2.01 13.91 12.82
N HIS A 13 2.30 12.86 12.04
CA HIS A 13 3.61 12.67 11.41
C HIS A 13 3.80 13.53 10.14
N TYR A 14 2.82 13.54 9.24
CA TYR A 14 2.91 14.20 7.93
C TYR A 14 2.25 15.58 7.87
N GLN A 15 1.34 15.91 8.77
CA GLN A 15 0.57 17.16 8.78
C GLN A 15 -0.26 17.38 7.50
N PHE A 16 -0.76 16.31 6.87
CA PHE A 16 -1.47 16.40 5.60
C PHE A 16 -2.84 17.07 5.69
N ARG A 17 -3.47 17.15 6.87
CA ARG A 17 -4.73 17.91 7.03
C ARG A 17 -4.48 19.41 7.07
N GLU A 18 -3.37 19.85 7.67
CA GLU A 18 -2.98 21.26 7.73
C GLU A 18 -2.36 21.73 6.40
N ASN A 19 -1.58 20.87 5.75
CA ASN A 19 -0.81 21.19 4.55
C ASN A 19 -1.11 20.25 3.36
N PRO A 20 -2.38 20.08 2.93
CA PRO A 20 -2.74 19.10 1.89
C PRO A 20 -2.10 19.39 0.52
N GLN A 21 -1.68 20.64 0.28
CA GLN A 21 -1.06 21.05 -0.99
C GLN A 21 0.41 20.63 -1.12
N GLU A 22 1.04 20.20 -0.04
CA GLU A 22 2.43 19.69 -0.05
C GLU A 22 2.52 18.25 -0.56
N PHE A 23 1.38 17.55 -0.60
CA PHE A 23 1.28 16.16 -0.98
C PHE A 23 0.82 16.04 -2.43
N ASP A 24 1.69 15.50 -3.27
CA ASP A 24 1.31 15.16 -4.63
C ASP A 24 0.44 13.90 -4.66
N TRP A 25 -0.06 13.57 -5.86
CA TRP A 25 -0.91 12.41 -6.04
C TRP A 25 -0.24 11.08 -5.68
N SER A 26 1.03 10.93 -6.06
CA SER A 26 1.81 9.71 -5.82
C SER A 26 2.01 9.46 -4.33
N PHE A 27 2.09 10.53 -3.54
CA PHE A 27 2.37 10.49 -2.12
C PHE A 27 1.29 11.30 -1.35
N HIS A 28 0.08 10.76 -1.24
CA HIS A 28 -1.01 11.38 -0.47
C HIS A 28 -1.48 10.46 0.67
N PRO A 29 -1.05 10.70 1.93
CA PRO A 29 -1.27 9.76 3.03
C PRO A 29 -2.74 9.43 3.29
N GLU A 30 -3.63 10.43 3.36
CA GLU A 30 -5.07 10.22 3.58
C GLU A 30 -5.69 9.28 2.53
N ARG A 31 -5.36 9.50 1.24
CA ARG A 31 -5.83 8.65 0.13
C ARG A 31 -5.39 7.21 0.31
N ILE A 32 -4.12 7.00 0.68
CA ILE A 32 -3.52 5.68 0.84
C ILE A 32 -4.18 4.95 2.02
N ILE A 33 -4.38 5.63 3.15
CA ILE A 33 -5.06 5.07 4.33
C ILE A 33 -6.50 4.64 3.98
N ILE A 34 -7.26 5.50 3.31
CA ILE A 34 -8.65 5.20 2.94
C ILE A 34 -8.71 4.07 1.91
N LYS A 35 -7.80 4.05 0.93
CA LYS A 35 -7.70 2.97 -0.07
C LYS A 35 -7.38 1.63 0.59
N ASN A 36 -6.43 1.60 1.54
CA ASN A 36 -6.07 0.40 2.32
C ASN A 36 -7.31 -0.17 3.03
N GLU A 37 -8.04 0.66 3.77
CA GLU A 37 -9.24 0.23 4.51
C GLU A 37 -10.31 -0.32 3.56
N ALA A 38 -10.60 0.41 2.48
CA ALA A 38 -11.59 0.01 1.48
C ALA A 38 -11.24 -1.33 0.81
N LEU A 39 -9.95 -1.56 0.50
CA LEU A 39 -9.49 -2.82 -0.09
C LEU A 39 -9.66 -4.00 0.86
N ARG A 40 -9.24 -3.85 2.13
CA ARG A 40 -9.31 -4.94 3.11
C ARG A 40 -10.73 -5.30 3.54
N THR A 41 -11.62 -4.30 3.58
CA THR A 41 -13.02 -4.49 3.99
C THR A 41 -13.95 -4.80 2.81
N GLY A 42 -13.48 -4.61 1.58
CA GLY A 42 -14.32 -4.69 0.38
C GLY A 42 -15.30 -3.52 0.22
N ASP A 43 -15.18 -2.46 1.05
CA ASP A 43 -16.03 -1.27 0.96
C ASP A 43 -15.53 -0.33 -0.14
N SER A 44 -15.84 -0.66 -1.39
CA SER A 44 -15.51 0.21 -2.54
C SER A 44 -16.20 1.58 -2.47
N GLU A 45 -17.34 1.69 -1.78
CA GLU A 45 -18.06 2.96 -1.67
C GLU A 45 -17.30 3.95 -0.77
N LEU A 46 -16.61 3.47 0.27
CA LEU A 46 -15.74 4.30 1.10
C LEU A 46 -14.72 5.08 0.26
N TYR A 47 -13.99 4.39 -0.62
CA TYR A 47 -12.99 5.04 -1.46
C TYR A 47 -13.63 5.93 -2.54
N GLN A 48 -14.76 5.51 -3.13
CA GLN A 48 -15.50 6.34 -4.09
C GLN A 48 -16.01 7.65 -3.49
N ARG A 49 -16.58 7.62 -2.27
CA ARG A 49 -17.06 8.82 -1.57
C ARG A 49 -15.91 9.79 -1.32
N TYR A 50 -14.76 9.29 -0.88
CA TYR A 50 -13.56 10.09 -0.69
C TYR A 50 -13.09 10.73 -2.00
N LEU A 51 -12.90 9.93 -3.07
CA LEU A 51 -12.43 10.43 -4.36
C LEU A 51 -13.36 11.48 -4.97
N LYS A 52 -14.67 11.32 -4.81
CA LYS A 52 -15.66 12.28 -5.33
C LYS A 52 -15.48 13.68 -4.72
N VAL A 53 -15.07 13.75 -3.46
CA VAL A 53 -14.88 15.01 -2.73
C VAL A 53 -13.47 15.56 -2.96
N ALA A 54 -12.44 14.73 -2.79
CA ALA A 54 -11.05 15.18 -2.79
C ALA A 54 -10.43 15.23 -4.20
N PHE A 55 -10.76 14.27 -5.07
CA PHE A 55 -10.10 14.09 -6.38
C PHE A 55 -11.07 13.69 -7.51
N PRO A 56 -12.13 14.48 -7.77
CA PRO A 56 -13.17 14.09 -8.73
C PRO A 56 -12.63 13.84 -10.15
N HIS A 57 -11.56 14.54 -10.53
CA HIS A 57 -10.93 14.41 -11.85
C HIS A 57 -10.14 13.10 -12.04
N ARG A 58 -9.87 12.34 -10.98
CA ARG A 58 -9.14 11.05 -11.03
C ARG A 58 -10.01 9.83 -10.80
N MET A 59 -11.30 10.06 -10.52
CA MET A 59 -12.21 9.01 -10.04
C MET A 59 -12.27 7.79 -10.99
N GLU A 60 -12.45 8.00 -12.28
CA GLU A 60 -12.58 6.89 -13.24
C GLU A 60 -11.34 5.99 -13.29
N ALA A 61 -10.15 6.61 -13.40
CA ALA A 61 -8.89 5.89 -13.43
C ALA A 61 -8.63 5.16 -12.10
N GLU A 62 -8.91 5.79 -10.97
CA GLU A 62 -8.67 5.20 -9.65
C GLU A 62 -9.63 4.08 -9.30
N ILE A 63 -10.90 4.19 -9.68
CA ILE A 63 -11.85 3.10 -9.45
C ILE A 63 -11.51 1.90 -10.32
N SER A 64 -11.04 2.13 -11.55
CA SER A 64 -10.53 1.05 -12.40
C SER A 64 -9.32 0.35 -11.77
N ALA A 65 -8.35 1.14 -11.28
CA ALA A 65 -7.18 0.60 -10.58
C ALA A 65 -7.55 -0.11 -9.27
N PHE A 66 -8.47 0.46 -8.48
CA PHE A 66 -8.98 -0.13 -7.24
C PHE A 66 -9.62 -1.50 -7.51
N ASN A 67 -10.47 -1.60 -8.54
CA ASN A 67 -11.14 -2.85 -8.88
C ASN A 67 -10.15 -3.93 -9.30
N LEU A 68 -9.13 -3.57 -10.09
CA LEU A 68 -8.07 -4.50 -10.47
C LEU A 68 -7.27 -4.98 -9.25
N THR A 69 -6.92 -4.07 -8.33
CA THR A 69 -6.28 -4.43 -7.07
C THR A 69 -7.18 -5.35 -6.26
N ALA A 70 -8.45 -5.02 -6.08
CA ALA A 70 -9.40 -5.83 -5.32
C ALA A 70 -9.58 -7.25 -5.89
N GLU A 71 -9.60 -7.40 -7.22
CA GLU A 71 -9.69 -8.70 -7.90
C GLU A 71 -8.43 -9.56 -7.66
N ARG A 72 -7.26 -8.93 -7.53
CA ARG A 72 -5.96 -9.61 -7.40
C ARG A 72 -5.38 -9.58 -5.99
N LEU A 73 -6.15 -9.08 -5.02
CA LEU A 73 -5.75 -9.01 -3.62
C LEU A 73 -5.93 -10.38 -2.96
N GLN A 74 -4.88 -10.88 -2.33
CA GLN A 74 -4.89 -12.15 -1.61
C GLN A 74 -4.57 -11.92 -0.13
N HIS A 75 -5.19 -12.71 0.75
CA HIS A 75 -4.86 -12.73 2.17
C HIS A 75 -4.33 -14.10 2.56
N LEU A 76 -3.05 -14.18 2.92
CA LEU A 76 -2.37 -15.45 3.13
C LEU A 76 -1.23 -15.34 4.17
N PRO A 77 -0.76 -16.47 4.75
CA PRO A 77 0.39 -16.50 5.64
C PRO A 77 1.69 -16.03 4.96
N GLY A 78 2.60 -15.45 5.73
CA GLY A 78 3.88 -14.91 5.24
C GLY A 78 4.73 -15.94 4.50
N ASP A 79 4.81 -17.16 5.03
CA ASP A 79 5.55 -18.27 4.38
C ASP A 79 4.97 -18.66 3.01
N ASP A 80 3.65 -18.66 2.88
CA ASP A 80 2.99 -19.00 1.61
C ASP A 80 3.09 -17.85 0.60
N ALA A 81 3.03 -16.60 1.08
CA ALA A 81 3.29 -15.41 0.27
C ALA A 81 4.72 -15.45 -0.26
N PHE A 82 5.70 -15.75 0.57
CA PHE A 82 7.08 -15.82 0.14
C PHE A 82 7.31 -16.90 -0.93
N LYS A 83 6.72 -18.10 -0.79
CA LYS A 83 6.79 -19.15 -1.82
C LYS A 83 6.18 -18.69 -3.14
N LEU A 84 5.00 -18.06 -3.08
CA LEU A 84 4.31 -17.52 -4.25
C LEU A 84 5.16 -16.46 -4.96
N LEU A 85 5.68 -15.49 -4.21
CA LEU A 85 6.51 -14.41 -4.73
C LEU A 85 7.78 -14.93 -5.42
N ARG A 86 8.44 -15.94 -4.86
CA ARG A 86 9.57 -16.59 -5.53
C ARG A 86 9.17 -17.28 -6.84
N GLY A 87 8.00 -17.93 -6.87
CA GLY A 87 7.48 -18.57 -8.08
C GLY A 87 7.14 -17.58 -9.19
N LEU A 88 6.88 -16.32 -8.83
CA LEU A 88 6.58 -15.21 -9.73
C LEU A 88 7.79 -14.31 -10.00
N GLU A 89 8.99 -14.71 -9.54
CA GLU A 89 10.23 -13.93 -9.69
C GLU A 89 10.15 -12.50 -9.12
N VAL A 90 9.28 -12.28 -8.14
CA VAL A 90 9.14 -10.99 -7.44
C VAL A 90 10.37 -10.76 -6.57
N ASN A 91 11.03 -9.62 -6.77
CA ASN A 91 12.26 -9.26 -6.06
C ASN A 91 12.08 -8.08 -5.09
N ILE A 92 10.95 -7.36 -5.14
CA ILE A 92 10.65 -6.31 -4.17
C ILE A 92 9.14 -6.22 -3.89
N LEU A 93 8.80 -5.76 -2.70
CA LEU A 93 7.44 -5.41 -2.30
C LEU A 93 7.38 -3.92 -1.97
N ARG A 94 6.25 -3.28 -2.26
CA ARG A 94 5.92 -1.94 -1.77
C ARG A 94 4.70 -2.04 -0.86
N SER A 95 4.84 -1.68 0.42
CA SER A 95 3.68 -1.57 1.31
C SER A 95 2.90 -0.29 1.02
N ASP A 96 1.59 -0.27 1.26
CA ASP A 96 0.80 0.96 1.16
C ASP A 96 0.98 1.85 2.40
N ILE A 97 0.76 1.28 3.59
CA ILE A 97 1.05 1.86 4.90
C ILE A 97 2.36 1.29 5.47
N HIS A 98 2.71 1.64 6.71
CA HIS A 98 3.98 1.24 7.29
C HIS A 98 4.14 -0.29 7.26
N TRP A 99 5.27 -0.75 6.72
CA TRP A 99 5.47 -2.16 6.38
C TRP A 99 5.45 -3.11 7.58
N GLU A 100 5.52 -2.62 8.82
CA GLU A 100 5.39 -3.43 10.03
C GLU A 100 3.93 -3.57 10.51
N GLU A 101 2.99 -2.82 9.93
CA GLU A 101 1.58 -2.93 10.30
C GLU A 101 0.97 -4.22 9.77
N ASP A 102 0.22 -4.93 10.64
CA ASP A 102 -0.40 -6.23 10.33
C ASP A 102 -1.34 -6.17 9.11
N ASP A 103 -1.95 -5.00 8.89
CA ASP A 103 -2.94 -4.75 7.85
C ASP A 103 -2.38 -3.93 6.66
N ALA A 104 -1.05 -3.86 6.54
CA ALA A 104 -0.41 -3.39 5.32
C ALA A 104 -0.69 -4.31 4.13
N ILE A 105 -0.96 -3.70 2.97
CA ILE A 105 -1.05 -4.36 1.68
C ILE A 105 0.28 -4.23 0.97
N PHE A 106 0.86 -5.36 0.57
CA PHE A 106 2.12 -5.41 -0.16
C PHE A 106 1.85 -5.61 -1.65
N THR A 107 2.13 -4.59 -2.45
CA THR A 107 2.12 -4.72 -3.92
C THR A 107 3.41 -5.39 -4.38
N ALA A 108 3.27 -6.50 -5.10
CA ALA A 108 4.38 -7.26 -5.67
C ALA A 108 4.96 -6.58 -6.92
N LYS A 109 6.30 -6.50 -6.99
CA LYS A 109 7.02 -5.83 -8.08
C LYS A 109 8.25 -6.60 -8.55
N ILE A 110 8.52 -6.54 -9.85
CA ILE A 110 9.75 -7.02 -10.48
C ILE A 110 10.46 -5.78 -11.04
N ILE A 111 11.64 -5.46 -10.51
CA ILE A 111 12.45 -4.31 -10.95
C ILE A 111 13.91 -4.72 -11.19
N PRO A 112 14.70 -4.01 -12.00
CA PRO A 112 16.11 -4.34 -12.18
C PRO A 112 16.90 -4.27 -10.86
N ASP A 113 17.80 -5.24 -10.63
CA ASP A 113 18.55 -5.37 -9.37
C ASP A 113 19.36 -4.12 -8.99
N LEU A 114 19.84 -3.37 -9.99
CA LEU A 114 20.58 -2.11 -9.82
C LEU A 114 19.76 -1.00 -9.13
N ASP A 115 18.43 -1.09 -9.18
CA ASP A 115 17.52 -0.08 -8.61
C ASP A 115 17.05 -0.45 -7.18
N ILE A 116 17.15 -1.72 -6.79
CA ILE A 116 16.59 -2.23 -5.52
C ILE A 116 17.31 -1.64 -4.31
N SER A 117 18.64 -1.56 -4.35
CA SER A 117 19.42 -1.09 -3.19
C SER A 117 19.13 0.37 -2.84
N PHE A 118 18.77 1.19 -3.83
CA PHE A 118 18.36 2.57 -3.60
C PHE A 118 16.97 2.65 -2.96
N LEU A 119 16.06 1.75 -3.34
CA LEU A 119 14.69 1.76 -2.85
C LEU A 119 14.55 1.24 -1.41
N VAL A 120 15.32 0.20 -1.05
CA VAL A 120 15.31 -0.36 0.32
C VAL A 120 16.27 0.39 1.24
N GLY A 121 17.35 0.97 0.70
CA GLY A 121 18.41 1.64 1.47
C GLY A 121 18.02 3.00 2.06
N ASP A 122 17.05 3.69 1.43
CA ASP A 122 16.47 4.95 1.92
C ASP A 122 15.11 4.72 2.61
N ALA A 123 14.87 3.51 3.16
CA ALA A 123 13.80 3.33 4.14
C ALA A 123 14.19 4.10 5.41
N ASP A 124 14.05 5.42 5.35
CA ASP A 124 14.08 6.29 6.51
C ASP A 124 13.00 5.74 7.43
N ASP A 125 13.38 5.35 8.66
CA ASP A 125 12.45 4.81 9.68
C ASP A 125 11.30 5.81 9.97
N GLU A 126 11.40 7.03 9.45
CA GLU A 126 10.38 8.07 9.48
C GLU A 126 9.24 7.82 8.49
N GLN A 127 9.44 7.16 7.34
CA GLN A 127 8.40 7.06 6.32
C GLN A 127 7.34 5.99 6.68
N LEU A 128 6.10 6.42 6.92
CA LEU A 128 4.96 5.57 7.28
C LEU A 128 4.11 5.04 6.11
N ILE A 129 4.41 5.37 4.85
CA ILE A 129 3.69 4.87 3.67
C ILE A 129 4.65 4.49 2.55
N LEU A 130 4.26 3.60 1.65
CA LEU A 130 5.03 3.31 0.43
C LEU A 130 6.45 2.78 0.66
N ASN A 131 6.70 2.08 1.77
CA ASN A 131 8.00 1.49 2.07
C ASN A 131 8.31 0.35 1.10
N TYR A 132 9.56 0.27 0.66
CA TYR A 132 10.05 -0.87 -0.10
C TYR A 132 10.72 -1.87 0.83
N VAL A 133 10.33 -3.14 0.72
CA VAL A 133 10.90 -4.23 1.52
C VAL A 133 11.20 -5.45 0.65
N TYR A 134 12.15 -6.27 1.11
CA TYR A 134 12.42 -7.55 0.48
C TYR A 134 11.31 -8.56 0.80
N PRO A 135 10.97 -9.47 -0.16
CA PRO A 135 10.04 -10.57 0.10
C PRO A 135 10.41 -11.44 1.31
N SER A 136 11.69 -11.53 1.67
CA SER A 136 12.14 -12.31 2.83
C SER A 136 11.68 -11.72 4.17
N TRP A 137 11.41 -10.41 4.24
CA TRP A 137 11.06 -9.71 5.48
C TRP A 137 9.66 -10.04 5.99
N ILE A 138 8.77 -10.45 5.08
CA ILE A 138 7.37 -10.75 5.41
C ILE A 138 7.12 -12.20 5.83
N THR A 139 8.14 -13.06 5.79
CA THR A 139 8.00 -14.52 6.04
C THR A 139 7.41 -14.84 7.41
N ASN A 140 7.83 -14.12 8.46
CA ASN A 140 7.39 -14.33 9.84
C ASN A 140 5.96 -13.82 10.14
N ARG A 141 5.27 -13.21 9.16
CA ARG A 141 3.92 -12.70 9.37
C ARG A 141 2.91 -13.83 9.43
N LYS A 142 2.04 -13.81 10.47
CA LYS A 142 0.94 -14.78 10.62
C LYS A 142 0.01 -14.76 9.41
N SER A 143 -0.31 -13.57 8.92
CA SER A 143 -1.03 -13.32 7.68
C SER A 143 -0.66 -11.93 7.16
N LEU A 144 -0.87 -11.71 5.86
CA LEU A 144 -0.69 -10.42 5.21
C LEU A 144 -1.59 -10.31 4.00
N TRP A 145 -1.76 -9.08 3.52
CA TRP A 145 -2.44 -8.78 2.27
C TRP A 145 -1.40 -8.60 1.16
N LEU A 146 -1.56 -9.35 0.08
CA LEU A 146 -0.67 -9.34 -1.08
C LEU A 146 -1.44 -8.93 -2.33
N ASP A 147 -1.00 -7.85 -2.95
CA ASP A 147 -1.55 -7.31 -4.19
C ASP A 147 -0.66 -7.72 -5.37
N LEU A 148 -1.26 -8.44 -6.32
CA LEU A 148 -0.60 -8.93 -7.55
C LEU A 148 -1.05 -8.16 -8.80
N SER A 149 -1.69 -6.99 -8.64
CA SER A 149 -2.24 -6.20 -9.76
C SER A 149 -1.19 -5.63 -10.70
N GLU A 150 0.03 -5.41 -10.21
CA GLU A 150 1.14 -4.88 -11.02
C GLU A 150 1.97 -5.98 -11.72
N LEU A 151 1.65 -7.26 -11.54
CA LEU A 151 2.30 -8.36 -12.25
C LEU A 151 1.58 -8.64 -13.58
N GLN A 152 2.34 -8.64 -14.69
CA GLN A 152 1.83 -8.92 -16.04
C GLN A 152 1.75 -10.42 -16.32
#